data_AF-A0A2M8Q7M2-F1
#
_entry.id   AF-A0A2M8Q7M2-F1
#
_cell.length_a   1.000
_cell.length_b   1.000
_cell.length_c   1.000
_cell.angle_alpha   90.00
_cell.angle_beta   90.00
_cell.angle_gamma   90.00
#
_symmetry.space_group_name_H-M   'P 1'
#
loop_
_entity.id
_entity.type
_entity.pdbx_description
1 polymer ?
#
loop_
_entity_poly.entity_id
_entity_poly.type
_entity_poly.pdbx_seq_one_letter_code
_entity_poly.pdbx_strand_id
1 'polypeptide(L)'
;VFFNHYPMEYENRPAARPARTTPVYDRLKQRGAVFGMRFGWERPNWFAPAGVEPRDVFSWRRSNWFAHVGAEVRAMRERVGIIEASAFAKYEVEGPGARAWLDALVANAVPQQVGTIRLCHILYPSGSVRSEFTICRLPDGLYGERFYLVGPGAAHDIDWD
;
A
#
# COMPACT_ATOMS: atom_id res chain seq x y z
N VAL A 1 -27.65 6.70 -19.55
CA VAL A 1 -27.59 5.23 -19.76
C VAL A 1 -26.99 4.62 -18.50
N PHE A 2 -27.69 3.67 -17.86
CA PHE A 2 -27.17 2.97 -16.69
C PHE A 2 -26.41 1.71 -17.11
N PHE A 3 -25.36 1.36 -16.38
CA PHE A 3 -24.55 0.18 -16.61
C PHE A 3 -24.35 -0.57 -15.28
N ASN A 4 -24.17 -1.88 -15.36
CA ASN A 4 -23.93 -2.70 -14.18
C ASN A 4 -22.51 -2.44 -13.66
N HIS A 5 -22.40 -2.18 -12.36
CA HIS A 5 -21.13 -2.02 -11.68
C HIS A 5 -20.77 -3.29 -10.93
N TYR A 6 -19.66 -3.92 -11.30
CA TYR A 6 -19.16 -5.10 -10.61
C TYR A 6 -18.25 -4.73 -9.43
N PRO A 7 -18.12 -5.62 -8.42
CA PRO A 7 -17.11 -5.45 -7.39
C PRO A 7 -15.71 -5.30 -8.01
N MET A 8 -14.87 -4.45 -7.43
CA MET A 8 -13.49 -4.16 -7.89
C MET A 8 -13.37 -3.46 -9.26
N GLU A 9 -14.47 -3.20 -9.96
CA GLU A 9 -14.43 -2.53 -11.27
C GLU A 9 -14.02 -1.06 -11.16
N TYR A 10 -14.41 -0.36 -10.08
CA TYR A 10 -14.10 1.06 -9.92
C TYR A 10 -12.60 1.34 -9.94
N GLU A 11 -11.81 0.41 -9.41
CA GLU A 11 -10.35 0.48 -9.33
C GLU A 11 -9.69 0.21 -10.69
N ASN A 12 -10.47 -0.20 -11.69
CA ASN A 12 -9.99 -0.64 -12.99
C ASN A 12 -10.54 0.18 -14.16
N ARG A 13 -11.20 1.30 -13.90
CA ARG A 13 -11.71 2.19 -14.95
C ARG A 13 -10.54 2.73 -15.79
N PRO A 14 -10.63 2.74 -17.14
CA PRO A 14 -9.49 3.05 -18.01
C PRO A 14 -9.19 4.55 -18.12
N ALA A 15 -10.16 5.41 -17.84
CA ALA A 15 -9.99 6.85 -17.98
C ALA A 15 -8.92 7.39 -17.03
N ALA A 16 -8.09 8.32 -17.53
CA ALA A 16 -7.00 8.98 -16.79
C ALA A 16 -5.91 8.06 -16.22
N ARG A 17 -5.77 6.82 -16.73
CA ARG A 17 -4.69 5.90 -16.36
C ARG A 17 -3.64 5.77 -17.48
N PRO A 18 -2.35 5.59 -17.12
CA PRO A 18 -1.81 5.59 -15.76
C PRO A 18 -1.64 7.02 -15.21
N ALA A 19 -2.01 7.26 -13.95
CA ALA A 19 -1.80 8.55 -13.30
C ALA A 19 -0.44 8.63 -12.58
N ARG A 20 -0.17 7.68 -11.68
CA ARG A 20 1.14 7.52 -11.01
C ARG A 20 1.65 6.09 -11.17
N THR A 21 2.93 5.95 -11.48
CA THR A 21 3.58 4.66 -11.68
C THR A 21 4.81 4.55 -10.78
N THR A 22 5.12 3.32 -10.37
CA THR A 22 6.34 3.06 -9.60
C THR A 22 7.53 2.89 -10.56
N PRO A 23 8.79 3.07 -10.10
CA PRO A 23 9.97 2.95 -10.97
C PRO A 23 10.12 1.60 -11.68
N VAL A 24 9.42 0.56 -11.21
CA VAL A 24 9.43 -0.80 -11.76
C VAL A 24 8.19 -1.11 -12.60
N TYR A 25 7.31 -0.14 -12.87
CA TYR A 25 6.05 -0.32 -13.58
C TYR A 25 6.21 -1.08 -14.91
N ASP A 26 7.12 -0.63 -15.79
CA ASP A 26 7.31 -1.27 -17.10
C ASP A 26 7.83 -2.71 -16.96
N ARG A 27 8.69 -2.97 -15.98
CA ARG A 27 9.19 -4.32 -15.69
C ARG A 27 8.07 -5.24 -15.21
N LEU A 28 7.18 -4.73 -14.37
CA LEU A 28 6.02 -5.48 -13.90
C LEU A 28 5.03 -5.74 -15.04
N LYS A 29 4.79 -4.74 -15.90
CA LYS A 29 3.94 -4.86 -17.10
C LYS A 29 4.47 -5.92 -18.06
N GLN A 30 5.77 -5.94 -18.32
CA GLN A 30 6.42 -6.97 -19.15
C GLN A 30 6.32 -8.38 -18.55
N ARG A 31 6.14 -8.50 -17.23
CA ARG A 31 5.94 -9.77 -16.52
C ARG A 31 4.46 -10.17 -16.42
N GLY A 32 3.57 -9.47 -17.12
CA GLY A 32 2.14 -9.80 -17.17
C GLY A 32 1.32 -9.15 -16.06
N ALA A 33 1.82 -8.12 -15.37
CA ALA A 33 1.05 -7.43 -14.35
C ALA A 33 -0.26 -6.88 -14.91
N VAL A 34 -1.37 -7.27 -14.28
CA VAL A 34 -2.70 -6.67 -14.49
C VAL A 34 -2.90 -5.63 -13.41
N PHE A 35 -2.88 -4.36 -13.82
CA PHE A 35 -2.88 -3.24 -12.89
C PHE A 35 -4.28 -2.80 -12.51
N GLY A 36 -4.47 -2.53 -11.22
CA GLY A 36 -5.53 -1.67 -10.71
C GLY A 36 -4.98 -0.32 -10.24
N MET A 37 -5.87 0.66 -10.13
CA MET A 37 -5.58 1.96 -9.55
C MET A 37 -5.93 1.98 -8.06
N ARG A 38 -5.05 2.53 -7.23
CA ARG A 38 -5.32 2.90 -5.84
C ARG A 38 -4.78 4.30 -5.60
N PHE A 39 -5.66 5.27 -5.33
CA PHE A 39 -5.26 6.65 -5.03
C PHE A 39 -4.26 7.21 -6.07
N GLY A 40 -4.57 7.03 -7.36
CA GLY A 40 -3.73 7.42 -8.48
C GLY A 40 -2.57 6.47 -8.82
N TRP A 41 -2.16 5.59 -7.91
CA TRP A 41 -1.08 4.63 -8.16
C TRP A 41 -1.54 3.40 -8.94
N GLU A 42 -0.79 3.05 -9.97
CA GLU A 42 -0.87 1.77 -10.67
C GLU A 42 -0.24 0.67 -9.81
N ARG A 43 -1.06 -0.26 -9.33
CA ARG A 43 -0.63 -1.40 -8.51
C ARG A 43 -0.99 -2.72 -9.20
N PRO A 44 -0.05 -3.67 -9.32
CA PRO A 44 -0.38 -5.01 -9.81
C PRO A 44 -1.42 -5.66 -8.88
N ASN A 45 -2.57 -6.04 -9.43
CA ASN A 45 -3.57 -6.85 -8.73
C ASN A 45 -3.19 -8.34 -8.79
N TRP A 46 -2.68 -8.78 -9.94
CA TRP A 46 -2.21 -10.15 -10.21
C TRP A 46 -1.33 -10.16 -11.47
N PHE A 47 -0.70 -11.30 -11.78
CA PHE A 47 0.15 -11.47 -12.95
C PHE A 47 -0.39 -12.56 -13.88
N ALA A 48 -0.68 -12.18 -15.12
CA ALA A 48 -1.09 -13.10 -16.16
C ALA A 48 0.11 -13.94 -16.66
N PRO A 49 0.02 -15.28 -16.62
CA PRO A 49 1.08 -16.13 -17.17
C PRO A 49 1.10 -16.09 -18.70
N ALA A 50 2.15 -16.64 -19.30
CA ALA A 50 2.28 -16.71 -20.76
C ALA A 50 1.06 -17.40 -21.39
N GLY A 51 0.51 -16.79 -22.44
CA GLY A 51 -0.70 -17.28 -23.12
C GLY A 51 -2.03 -16.86 -22.48
N VAL A 52 -2.01 -16.17 -21.33
CA VAL A 52 -3.20 -15.58 -20.71
C VAL A 52 -3.22 -14.09 -20.99
N GLU A 53 -4.37 -13.59 -21.45
CA GLU A 53 -4.56 -12.16 -21.70
C GLU A 53 -4.53 -11.38 -20.36
N PRO A 54 -3.68 -10.34 -20.23
CA PRO A 54 -3.51 -9.58 -18.99
C PRO A 54 -4.66 -8.57 -18.79
N ARG A 55 -5.88 -9.08 -18.56
CA ARG A 55 -7.07 -8.26 -18.30
C ARG A 55 -7.97 -8.85 -17.23
N ASP A 56 -8.65 -7.97 -16.52
CA ASP A 56 -9.70 -8.36 -15.58
C ASP A 56 -11.00 -8.71 -16.31
N VAL A 57 -11.61 -9.82 -15.91
CA VAL A 57 -12.97 -10.20 -16.32
C VAL A 57 -13.84 -10.20 -15.07
N PHE A 58 -14.62 -9.13 -14.89
CA PHE A 58 -15.41 -8.93 -13.68
C PHE A 58 -16.57 -9.93 -13.56
N SER A 59 -16.87 -10.31 -12.32
CA SER A 59 -17.92 -11.25 -11.97
C SER A 59 -18.45 -10.92 -10.58
N TRP A 60 -19.70 -11.27 -10.32
CA TRP A 60 -20.27 -11.26 -8.96
C TRP A 60 -19.75 -12.41 -8.09
N ARG A 61 -18.98 -13.33 -8.69
CA ARG A 61 -18.35 -14.47 -8.03
C ARG A 61 -16.85 -14.47 -8.35
N ARG A 62 -16.20 -15.63 -8.24
CA ARG A 62 -14.80 -15.80 -8.64
C ARG A 62 -14.61 -15.39 -10.10
N SER A 63 -13.65 -14.49 -10.32
CA SER A 63 -13.25 -14.01 -11.64
C SER A 63 -12.08 -14.83 -12.21
N ASN A 64 -11.63 -14.46 -13.41
CA ASN A 64 -10.54 -15.14 -14.12
C ASN A 64 -9.22 -15.18 -13.34
N TRP A 65 -8.93 -14.19 -12.49
CA TRP A 65 -7.71 -14.16 -11.69
C TRP A 65 -7.67 -15.14 -10.52
N PHE A 66 -8.78 -15.79 -10.14
CA PHE A 66 -8.85 -16.58 -8.90
C PHE A 66 -7.81 -17.70 -8.83
N ALA A 67 -7.66 -18.48 -9.90
CA ALA A 67 -6.67 -19.56 -9.95
C ALA A 67 -5.23 -19.02 -10.01
N HIS A 68 -5.02 -17.89 -10.68
CA HIS A 68 -3.71 -17.25 -10.83
C HIS A 68 -3.22 -16.66 -9.50
N VAL A 69 -4.06 -15.91 -8.80
CA VAL A 69 -3.77 -15.41 -7.44
C VAL A 69 -3.54 -16.59 -6.49
N GLY A 70 -4.30 -17.67 -6.60
CA GLY A 70 -4.05 -18.89 -5.82
C GLY A 70 -2.65 -19.48 -6.04
N ALA A 71 -2.16 -19.44 -7.29
CA ALA A 71 -0.81 -19.88 -7.61
C ALA A 71 0.27 -18.91 -7.07
N GLU A 72 0.03 -17.59 -7.12
CA GLU A 72 0.91 -16.58 -6.51
C GLU A 72 1.03 -16.75 -4.99
N VAL A 73 -0.10 -16.93 -4.30
CA VAL A 73 -0.14 -17.19 -2.85
C VAL A 73 0.62 -18.46 -2.51
N ARG A 74 0.42 -19.54 -3.28
CA ARG A 74 1.15 -20.80 -3.09
C ARG A 74 2.65 -20.61 -3.31
N ALA A 75 3.03 -19.89 -4.37
CA ALA A 75 4.43 -19.59 -4.65
C ALA A 75 5.10 -18.79 -3.53
N MET A 76 4.40 -17.80 -2.96
CA MET A 76 4.91 -17.02 -1.84
C MET A 76 5.04 -17.86 -0.56
N ARG A 77 4.11 -18.80 -0.33
CA ARG A 77 4.13 -19.68 0.85
C ARG A 77 5.18 -20.78 0.78
N GLU A 78 5.37 -21.36 -0.39
CA GLU A 78 6.21 -22.56 -0.59
C GLU A 78 7.61 -22.22 -1.14
N ARG A 79 7.81 -20.98 -1.64
CA ARG A 79 9.06 -20.52 -2.25
C ARG A 79 9.34 -19.07 -1.83
N VAL A 80 9.61 -18.20 -2.81
CA VAL A 80 9.88 -16.78 -2.63
C VAL A 80 8.94 -15.97 -3.50
N GLY A 81 8.39 -14.90 -2.94
CA GLY A 81 7.55 -13.93 -3.65
C GLY A 81 8.13 -12.52 -3.51
N ILE A 82 7.86 -11.69 -4.51
CA ILE A 82 8.17 -10.25 -4.48
C ILE A 82 6.85 -9.51 -4.59
N ILE A 83 6.66 -8.51 -3.73
CA ILE A 83 5.50 -7.62 -3.76
C ILE A 83 5.96 -6.18 -4.00
N GLU A 84 5.23 -5.48 -4.86
CA GLU A 84 5.39 -4.04 -5.05
C GLU A 84 4.69 -3.33 -3.87
N ALA A 85 5.47 -2.54 -3.11
CA ALA A 85 4.98 -1.79 -1.95
C ALA A 85 5.36 -0.29 -1.99
N SER A 86 5.88 0.22 -3.11
CA SER A 86 6.26 1.64 -3.21
C SER A 86 5.04 2.56 -3.18
N ALA A 87 3.84 2.07 -3.49
CA ALA A 87 2.61 2.87 -3.44
C ALA A 87 2.09 3.21 -2.02
N PHE A 88 2.64 2.62 -0.94
CA PHE A 88 2.30 3.06 0.42
C PHE A 88 2.80 4.47 0.72
N ALA A 89 2.07 5.22 1.55
CA ALA A 89 2.51 6.53 1.99
C ALA A 89 3.70 6.40 2.95
N LYS A 90 4.68 7.29 2.83
CA LYS A 90 5.96 7.23 3.55
C LYS A 90 6.24 8.61 4.11
N TYR A 91 6.56 8.68 5.39
CA TYR A 91 6.84 9.92 6.11
C TYR A 91 8.11 9.76 6.92
N GLU A 92 8.84 10.85 7.08
CA GLU A 92 9.98 10.94 7.98
C GLU A 92 9.68 12.01 9.03
N VAL A 93 9.93 11.68 10.30
CA VAL A 93 9.76 12.58 11.43
C VAL A 93 11.08 12.63 12.17
N GLU A 94 11.66 13.83 12.25
CA GLU A 94 12.98 14.02 12.83
C GLU A 94 13.00 15.25 13.75
N GLY A 95 13.67 15.14 14.89
CA GLY A 95 13.87 16.26 15.80
C GLY A 95 14.02 15.85 17.27
N PRO A 96 14.40 16.79 18.14
CA PRO A 96 14.57 16.52 19.58
C PRO A 96 13.25 16.15 20.28
N GLY A 97 12.10 16.53 19.69
CA GLY A 97 10.76 16.21 20.20
C GLY A 97 10.02 15.12 19.42
N ALA A 98 10.66 14.50 18.42
CA ALA A 98 9.98 13.58 17.49
C ALA A 98 9.30 12.41 18.21
N ARG A 99 10.00 11.81 19.18
CA ARG A 99 9.47 10.71 19.99
C ARG A 99 8.23 11.13 20.78
N ALA A 100 8.34 12.23 21.53
CA ALA A 100 7.26 12.71 22.39
C ALA A 100 6.02 13.10 21.58
N TRP A 101 6.22 13.71 20.41
CA TRP A 101 5.13 14.06 19.50
C TRP A 101 4.44 12.81 18.93
N LEU A 102 5.20 11.81 18.48
CA LEU A 102 4.63 10.55 18.00
C LEU A 102 3.89 9.79 19.10
N ASP A 103 4.47 9.71 20.30
CA ASP A 103 3.88 9.00 21.44
C ASP A 103 2.56 9.64 21.90
N ALA A 104 2.40 10.95 21.73
CA ALA A 104 1.14 11.66 21.95
C ALA A 104 0.09 11.43 20.85
N LEU A 105 0.51 10.99 19.66
CA LEU A 105 -0.36 10.81 18.49
C LEU A 105 -0.90 9.38 18.36
N VAL A 106 -0.12 8.38 18.77
CA VAL A 106 -0.46 6.96 18.61
C VAL A 106 -0.81 6.29 19.95
N ALA A 107 -1.68 5.28 19.89
CA ALA A 107 -2.11 4.53 21.07
C ALA A 107 -1.06 3.51 21.58
N ASN A 108 -0.10 3.12 20.74
CA ASN A 108 0.95 2.18 21.09
C ASN A 108 2.23 2.93 21.42
N ALA A 109 2.99 2.46 22.42
CA ALA A 109 4.32 2.99 22.69
C ALA A 109 5.20 2.96 21.43
N VAL A 110 5.77 4.09 21.07
CA VAL A 110 6.63 4.22 19.88
C VAL A 110 7.91 3.38 20.02
N PRO A 111 8.55 2.95 18.91
CA PRO A 111 9.78 2.15 18.96
C PRO A 111 10.89 2.84 19.78
N GLN A 112 11.42 2.13 20.77
CA GLN A 112 12.38 2.69 21.75
C GLN A 112 13.83 2.50 21.34
N GLN A 113 14.17 1.46 20.57
CA GLN A 113 15.54 1.17 20.18
C GLN A 113 15.71 1.41 18.68
N VAL A 114 16.87 1.92 18.27
CA VAL A 114 17.19 2.08 16.84
C VAL A 114 17.12 0.72 16.15
N GLY A 115 16.51 0.68 14.97
CA GLY A 115 16.28 -0.54 14.19
C GLY A 115 15.01 -1.32 14.59
N THR A 116 14.26 -0.87 15.59
CA THR A 116 12.98 -1.52 15.97
C THR A 116 11.80 -0.94 15.21
N ILE A 117 10.80 -1.78 14.99
CA ILE A 117 9.57 -1.47 14.23
C ILE A 117 8.34 -1.84 15.06
N ARG A 118 7.28 -1.03 14.98
CA ARG A 118 6.00 -1.31 15.63
C ARG A 118 4.84 -0.86 14.75
N LEU A 119 3.76 -1.64 14.77
CA LEU A 119 2.47 -1.21 14.27
C LEU A 119 1.77 -0.39 15.34
N CYS A 120 1.39 0.84 15.00
CA CYS A 120 0.82 1.83 15.88
C CYS A 120 -0.48 2.37 15.27
N HIS A 121 -1.46 2.70 16.12
CA HIS A 121 -2.75 3.20 15.67
C HIS A 121 -2.96 4.63 16.13
N ILE A 122 -3.49 5.48 15.26
CA ILE A 122 -4.06 6.78 15.64
C ILE A 122 -5.54 6.57 15.90
N LEU A 123 -6.03 7.09 17.03
CA LEU A 123 -7.43 6.98 17.42
C LEU A 123 -8.13 8.33 17.30
N TYR A 124 -9.43 8.29 17.05
CA TYR A 124 -10.31 9.43 17.31
C TYR A 124 -10.52 9.61 18.82
N PRO A 125 -11.01 10.79 19.28
CA PRO A 125 -11.41 10.98 20.67
C PRO A 125 -12.45 9.96 21.17
N SER A 126 -13.23 9.36 20.28
CA SER A 126 -14.17 8.27 20.57
C SER A 126 -13.50 6.91 20.85
N GLY A 127 -12.19 6.78 20.61
CA GLY A 127 -11.44 5.53 20.69
C GLY A 127 -11.51 4.66 19.42
N SER A 128 -12.21 5.10 18.36
CA SER A 128 -12.21 4.39 17.08
C SER A 128 -10.90 4.60 16.31
N VAL A 129 -10.48 3.60 15.53
CA VAL A 129 -9.25 3.67 14.74
C VAL A 129 -9.43 4.66 13.59
N ARG A 130 -8.60 5.70 13.58
CA ARG A 130 -8.50 6.67 12.48
C ARG A 130 -7.55 6.20 11.40
N SER A 131 -6.39 5.70 11.81
CA SER A 131 -5.35 5.23 10.90
C SER A 131 -4.41 4.26 11.62
N GLU A 132 -3.63 3.53 10.84
CA GLU A 132 -2.52 2.71 11.30
C GLU A 132 -1.23 3.16 10.62
N PHE A 133 -0.12 3.06 11.36
CA PHE A 133 1.22 3.33 10.86
C PHE A 133 2.16 2.24 11.33
N THR A 134 2.98 1.75 10.40
CA THR A 134 4.17 0.99 10.75
C THR A 134 5.30 1.98 10.98
N ILE A 135 5.74 2.12 12.22
CA ILE A 135 6.75 3.08 12.64
C ILE A 135 8.07 2.34 12.88
N CYS A 136 9.14 2.79 12.25
CA CYS A 136 10.50 2.32 12.49
C CYS A 136 11.34 3.44 13.11
N ARG A 137 12.10 3.12 14.17
CA ARG A 137 13.13 4.05 14.67
C ARG A 137 14.40 3.87 13.86
N LEU A 138 14.79 4.93 13.16
CA LEU A 138 16.05 4.98 12.42
C LEU A 138 17.19 5.48 13.32
N PRO A 139 18.47 5.37 12.90
CA PRO A 139 19.54 6.13 13.53
C PRO A 139 19.21 7.61 13.52
N ASP A 140 19.58 8.29 14.61
CA ASP A 140 19.40 9.73 14.76
C ASP A 140 19.96 10.48 13.53
N GLY A 141 19.24 11.51 13.12
CA GLY A 141 19.59 12.34 11.97
C GLY A 141 20.35 13.61 12.40
N LEU A 142 20.34 14.60 11.50
CA LEU A 142 20.99 15.89 11.72
C LEU A 142 20.30 16.70 12.84
N TYR A 143 19.00 16.52 13.01
CA TYR A 143 18.13 17.28 13.91
C TYR A 143 17.74 16.50 15.18
N GLY A 144 18.17 15.25 15.34
CA GLY A 144 17.93 14.44 16.55
C GLY A 144 17.28 13.09 16.25
N GLU A 145 16.37 12.64 17.11
CA GLU A 145 15.71 11.34 16.92
C GLU A 145 14.94 11.31 15.60
N ARG A 146 15.06 10.19 14.86
CA ARG A 146 14.47 10.02 13.53
C ARG A 146 13.61 8.77 13.43
N PHE A 147 12.44 8.92 12.83
CA PHE A 147 11.46 7.86 12.63
C PHE A 147 10.98 7.83 11.19
N TYR A 148 10.80 6.62 10.67
CA TYR A 148 10.22 6.38 9.36
C TYR A 148 8.87 5.70 9.52
N LEU A 149 7.84 6.31 8.94
CA LEU A 149 6.46 5.86 9.06
C LEU A 149 5.94 5.41 7.71
N VAL A 150 5.33 4.23 7.69
CA VAL A 150 4.59 3.73 6.52
C VAL A 150 3.11 3.70 6.87
N GLY A 151 2.30 4.43 6.11
CA GLY A 151 0.86 4.53 6.25
C GLY A 151 0.10 4.02 5.02
N PRO A 152 -1.24 4.06 5.05
CA PRO A 152 -2.06 3.66 3.91
C PRO A 152 -1.75 4.55 2.70
N GLY A 153 -1.73 3.97 1.49
CA GLY A 153 -1.44 4.73 0.26
C GLY A 153 -2.38 5.92 0.02
N ALA A 154 -3.60 5.86 0.58
CA ALA A 154 -4.56 6.96 0.62
C ALA A 154 -4.04 8.23 1.29
N ALA A 155 -3.19 8.06 2.32
CA ALA A 155 -2.73 9.17 3.15
C ALA A 155 -1.53 9.92 2.54
N HIS A 156 -1.05 9.52 1.35
CA HIS A 156 0.06 10.21 0.69
C HIS A 156 -0.27 11.69 0.46
N ASP A 157 -1.49 11.97 0.03
CA ASP A 157 -2.02 13.32 -0.17
C ASP A 157 -3.21 13.49 0.79
N ILE A 158 -2.96 13.91 2.03
CA ILE A 158 -4.03 14.43 2.89
C ILE A 158 -4.20 15.90 2.50
N ASP A 159 -5.11 16.16 1.57
CA ASP A 159 -5.69 17.49 1.42
C ASP A 159 -6.69 17.67 2.56
N TRP A 160 -6.53 18.77 3.31
CA TRP A 160 -7.48 19.18 4.35
C TRP A 160 -8.62 20.05 3.79
N ASP A 161 -8.72 20.14 2.46
CA ASP A 161 -9.70 20.92 1.72
C ASP A 161 -11.03 20.19 1.54
#